data_AF-A0A921KDW9-F1
#
_entry.id   AF-A0A921KDW9-F1
#
_cell.length_a   1.000
_cell.length_b   1.000
_cell.length_c   1.000
_cell.angle_alpha   90.00
_cell.angle_beta   90.00
_cell.angle_gamma   90.00
#
_symmetry.space_group_name_H-M   'P 1'
#
loop_
_entity.id
_entity.type
_entity.pdbx_description
1 polymer ?
#
loop_
_entity_poly.entity_id
_entity_poly.type
_entity_poly.pdbx_seq_one_letter_code
_entity_poly.pdbx_strand_id
1 'polypeptide(L)' 'MYTLKQQWFGNVRADILAGIVVGLALIPEALAFAFIVGVDPRVALYASFTIAVIISFVGGRPGLIS' A
#
# COMPACT_ATOMS: atom_id res chain seq x y z
N MET A 1 -11.43 23.99 -1.71
CA MET A 1 -10.16 23.67 -1.03
C MET A 1 -10.49 22.69 0.09
N TYR A 2 -10.08 21.43 0.01
CA TYR A 2 -10.25 20.52 1.16
C TYR A 2 -9.36 21.02 2.31
N THR A 3 -9.89 21.02 3.52
CA THR A 3 -9.09 21.32 4.71
C THR A 3 -8.11 20.17 4.96
N LEU A 4 -6.90 20.44 5.46
CA LEU A 4 -5.91 19.40 5.82
C LEU A 4 -6.54 18.29 6.69
N LYS A 5 -7.43 18.67 7.61
CA LYS A 5 -8.20 17.73 8.44
C LYS A 5 -9.10 16.78 7.63
N GLN A 6 -9.71 17.24 6.53
CA GLN A 6 -10.48 16.38 5.60
C GLN A 6 -9.57 15.52 4.73
N GLN A 7 -8.37 16.01 4.40
CA GLN A 7 -7.41 15.25 3.59
C GLN A 7 -6.81 14.09 4.38
N TRP A 8 -6.56 14.27 5.68
CA TRP A 8 -5.98 13.27 6.57
C TRP A 8 -7.01 12.37 7.27
N PHE A 9 -8.20 12.91 7.58
CA PHE A 9 -9.21 12.21 8.39
C PHE A 9 -10.62 12.29 7.79
N GLY A 10 -10.74 12.58 6.49
CA GLY A 10 -12.03 12.73 5.83
C GLY A 10 -12.83 11.43 5.73
N ASN A 11 -12.17 10.28 5.58
CA ASN A 11 -12.86 9.00 5.44
C ASN A 11 -12.11 7.80 6.05
N VAL A 12 -11.77 7.92 7.34
CA VAL A 12 -10.99 6.91 8.09
C VAL A 12 -11.56 5.50 7.96
N ARG A 13 -12.89 5.32 7.97
CA ARG A 13 -13.51 4.00 7.85
C ARG A 13 -13.25 3.37 6.48
N ALA A 14 -13.46 4.12 5.40
CA ALA A 14 -13.23 3.60 4.06
C ALA A 14 -11.73 3.39 3.81
N ASP A 15 -10.87 4.28 4.31
CA ASP A 15 -9.42 4.18 4.14
C ASP A 15 -8.86 2.92 4.82
N ILE A 16 -9.34 2.60 6.03
CA ILE A 16 -8.96 1.35 6.72
C ILE A 16 -9.46 0.13 5.94
N LEU A 17 -10.72 0.12 5.50
CA LEU A 17 -11.27 -1.00 4.74
C LEU A 17 -10.53 -1.20 3.42
N ALA A 18 -10.25 -0.12 2.69
CA ALA A 18 -9.50 -0.15 1.44
C ALA A 18 -8.06 -0.64 1.67
N GLY A 19 -7.39 -0.17 2.73
CA GLY A 19 -6.05 -0.63 3.09
C GLY A 19 -5.99 -2.13 3.39
N ILE A 20 -6.97 -2.67 4.11
CA ILE A 20 -7.06 -4.11 4.39
C ILE A 20 -7.31 -4.90 3.10
N VAL A 21 -8.29 -4.48 2.30
CA VAL A 21 -8.65 -5.17 1.05
C VAL A 21 -7.48 -5.21 0.09
N VAL A 22 -6.80 -4.07 -0.11
CA VAL A 22 -5.66 -4.01 -1.02
C VAL A 22 -4.44 -4.71 -0.43
N GLY A 23 -4.19 -4.60 0.87
CA GLY A 23 -3.12 -5.35 1.53
C GLY A 23 -3.26 -6.86 1.35
N LEU A 24 -4.48 -7.39 1.41
CA LEU A 24 -4.75 -8.79 1.12
C LEU A 24 -4.57 -9.13 -0.37
N ALA A 25 -4.92 -8.21 -1.28
CA ALA A 25 -4.73 -8.39 -2.71
C ALA A 25 -3.25 -8.37 -3.13
N LEU A 26 -2.40 -7.62 -2.43
CA LEU A 26 -0.96 -7.52 -2.70
C LEU A 26 -0.18 -8.81 -2.36
N ILE A 27 -0.68 -9.65 -1.46
CA ILE A 27 -0.01 -10.90 -1.07
C ILE A 27 0.21 -11.82 -2.30
N PRO A 28 -0.84 -12.25 -3.02
CA PRO A 28 -0.64 -13.11 -4.19
C PRO A 28 0.12 -12.40 -5.32
N GLU A 29 -0.03 -11.09 -5.48
CA GLU A 29 0.67 -10.31 -6.51
C GLU A 29 2.19 -10.27 -6.26
N ALA A 30 2.63 -9.92 -5.04
CA ALA A 30 4.03 -9.88 -4.66
C ALA A 30 4.68 -11.27 -4.72
N LEU A 31 3.95 -12.32 -4.32
CA LEU A 31 4.41 -13.70 -4.43
C LEU A 31 4.61 -14.11 -5.90
N ALA A 32 3.63 -13.82 -6.77
CA ALA A 32 3.74 -14.12 -8.20
C ALA A 32 4.92 -13.38 -8.85
N PHE A 33 5.11 -12.10 -8.51
CA PHE A 33 6.23 -11.31 -9.00
C PHE A 33 7.59 -11.85 -8.54
N ALA A 34 7.68 -12.31 -7.28
CA ALA A 34 8.88 -12.93 -6.75
C ALA A 34 9.28 -14.18 -7.56
N PHE A 35 8.30 -15.01 -7.91
CA PHE A 35 8.54 -16.20 -8.73
C PHE A 35 8.97 -15.86 -10.15
N ILE A 36 8.39 -14.82 -10.78
CA ILE A 36 8.76 -14.38 -12.13
C ILE A 36 10.21 -13.89 -12.17
N VAL A 37 10.63 -13.12 -11.17
CA VAL A 37 11.97 -12.51 -11.10
C VAL A 37 13.01 -13.47 -10.48
N GLY A 38 12.57 -14.60 -9.94
CA GLY A 38 13.45 -15.61 -9.33
C GLY A 38 14.04 -15.19 -7.99
N VAL A 39 13.38 -14.30 -7.25
CA VAL A 39 13.81 -13.81 -5.94
C VAL A 39 13.04 -14.53 -4.82
N ASP A 40 13.63 -14.58 -3.62
CA ASP A 40 12.93 -15.14 -2.45
C ASP A 40 11.63 -14.35 -2.18
N PRO A 41 10.47 -15.01 -2.07
CA PRO A 41 9.19 -14.34 -1.85
C PRO A 41 9.15 -13.43 -0.62
N ARG A 42 9.98 -13.71 0.40
CA ARG A 42 10.11 -12.85 1.58
C ARG A 42 10.64 -11.47 1.22
N VAL A 43 11.57 -11.38 0.26
CA VAL A 43 12.13 -10.10 -0.19
C VAL A 43 11.05 -9.26 -0.86
N ALA A 44 10.20 -9.86 -1.70
CA ALA A 44 9.10 -9.16 -2.36
C ALA A 44 8.06 -8.65 -1.36
N LEU A 45 7.73 -9.43 -0.34
CA LEU A 45 6.82 -9.02 0.75
C LEU A 45 7.40 -7.88 1.60
N TYR A 46 8.69 -7.93 1.94
CA TYR A 46 9.34 -6.84 2.66
C TYR A 46 9.43 -5.57 1.81
N ALA A 47 9.72 -5.69 0.51
CA ALA A 47 9.76 -4.56 -0.40
C ALA A 47 8.40 -3.87 -0.50
N SER A 48 7.33 -4.62 -0.76
CA SER A 48 5.96 -4.08 -0.86
C SER A 48 5.49 -3.42 0.44
N PHE A 49 5.74 -4.03 1.61
CA PHE A 49 5.44 -3.40 2.90
C PHE A 49 6.23 -2.11 3.12
N THR A 50 7.55 -2.13 2.88
CA THR A 50 8.43 -0.97 3.13
C THR A 50 8.06 0.20 2.23
N ILE A 51 7.78 -0.06 0.95
CA ILE A 51 7.35 0.95 -0.02
C ILE A 51 5.99 1.53 0.40
N ALA A 52 5.01 0.70 0.78
CA ALA A 52 3.71 1.17 1.23
C ALA A 52 3.84 2.11 2.45
N VAL A 53 4.70 1.78 3.42
CA VAL A 53 4.96 2.64 4.58
C VAL A 53 5.58 3.96 4.14
N ILE A 54 6.64 3.94 3.33
CA ILE A 54 7.31 5.18 2.88
C ILE A 54 6.35 6.07 2.08
N ILE A 55 5.60 5.50 1.13
CA ILE A 55 4.67 6.26 0.28
C ILE A 55 3.50 6.80 1.10
N SER A 56 3.08 6.14 2.19
CA SER A 56 2.02 6.67 3.05
C SER A 56 2.39 7.99 3.74
N PHE A 57 3.69 8.25 3.97
CA PHE A 57 4.17 9.50 4.56
C PHE A 57 4.65 10.52 3.53
N VAL A 58 5.36 10.07 2.49
CA VAL A 58 6.06 10.95 1.54
C VAL A 58 5.35 11.04 0.17
N GLY A 59 4.31 10.23 -0.05
CA GLY A 59 3.60 10.16 -1.32
C GLY A 59 2.85 11.45 -1.67
N GLY A 60 2.98 11.87 -2.93
CA GLY A 60 2.31 13.09 -3.43
C GLY A 60 0.81 12.95 -3.72
N ARG A 61 0.28 11.72 -3.72
CA ARG A 61 -1.13 11.42 -4.01
C ARG A 61 -1.72 10.50 -2.94
N PRO A 62 -2.59 11.02 -2.05
CA PRO A 62 -3.30 10.20 -1.07
C PRO A 62 -4.11 9.08 -1.76
N GLY A 63 -4.05 7.87 -1.21
CA GLY A 63 -4.76 6.69 -1.73
C GLY A 63 -4.10 5.97 -2.90
N LEU A 64 -2.87 6.33 -3.28
CA LEU A 64 -2.09 5.57 -4.27
C LEU A 64 -1.41 4.36 -3.61
N ILE A 65 -1.43 3.21 -4.28
CA ILE A 65 -0.82 1.95 -3.84
C ILE A 65 0.06 1.43 -4.98
N SER A 66 1.25 0.90 -4.66
CA SER A 66 2.29 0.45 -5.60
C SER A 66 2.78 -0.95 -5.26
#